data_AF-A0AA88N1H8-F1
#
_entry.id   AF-A0AA88N1H8-F1
#
_cell.length_a   1.000
_cell.length_b   1.000
_cell.length_c   1.000
_cell.angle_alpha   90.00
_cell.angle_beta   90.00
_cell.angle_gamma   90.00
#
_symmetry.space_group_name_H-M   'P 1'
#
loop_
_entity.id
_entity.type
_entity.pdbx_description
1 polymer ?
#
loop_
_entity_poly.entity_id
_entity_poly.type
_entity_poly.pdbx_seq_one_letter_code
_entity_poly.pdbx_strand_id
1 'polypeptide(L)'
;MQFCSLHHCVIFFLILTFPSANTLASTSVTAKLHQSATLSCNYKCSGVVTWTMFHIPGNILAQCSKTKCWSEKGYEVSHDQYLKGKFLLTITAVDYSNRIMYTCACDGVDACDVRLIIETLTSLVQLNPGQALVMDLPIPEPVEVMYKARDSADLYGAQICTVTQRSLQCQPEYTHRASLSYPNITLRDVNMTDSGTYSIRDRKNEEVIHIYTLIVNVVQPESERKFEVSLLTGVFVGLFMLVIIVIDVLLMKNWHKKSRNREKTDPEETIKLNGSTREVRSRQRSDSDAKADQLARQMVEMDKLIQCYKSESMRKSQSWTNRNDIPVVEMLTMKKTEMEAVVQRRQDSERDTVCQWWRLKRPELDTIIEHWTKYNTELDQFKQNLCNKVSHQSNHQTRCPRERRMVQSWPASPEFLRTYNVDVF
;
A
#
# COMPACT_ATOMS: atom_id res chain seq x y z
N MET A 1 6.07 -72.67 -15.19
CA MET A 1 7.02 -72.62 -14.07
C MET A 1 8.35 -72.13 -14.63
N GLN A 2 8.61 -70.83 -14.51
CA GLN A 2 9.79 -70.18 -15.08
C GLN A 2 10.69 -69.83 -13.90
N PHE A 3 11.88 -70.42 -13.87
CA PHE A 3 12.82 -70.34 -12.75
C PHE A 3 13.33 -68.91 -12.60
N CYS A 4 12.89 -68.20 -11.56
CA CYS A 4 13.55 -66.99 -11.08
C CYS A 4 14.96 -67.37 -10.59
N SER A 5 15.97 -67.06 -11.40
CA SER A 5 17.37 -67.25 -11.07
C SER A 5 17.75 -66.36 -9.88
N LEU A 6 18.09 -66.99 -8.75
CA LEU A 6 18.58 -66.35 -7.52
C LEU A 6 19.74 -65.35 -7.77
N HIS A 7 20.48 -65.51 -8.87
CA HIS A 7 21.55 -64.59 -9.26
C HIS A 7 21.06 -63.19 -9.65
N HIS A 8 19.87 -63.05 -10.22
CA HIS A 8 19.32 -61.73 -10.57
C HIS A 8 18.80 -60.97 -9.35
N CYS A 9 18.33 -61.67 -8.30
CA CYS A 9 17.90 -61.02 -7.07
C CYS A 9 19.08 -60.41 -6.28
N VAL A 10 20.23 -61.09 -6.22
CA VAL A 10 21.40 -60.58 -5.47
C VAL A 10 22.00 -59.32 -6.14
N ILE A 11 22.00 -59.26 -7.47
CA ILE A 11 22.48 -58.08 -8.21
C ILE A 11 21.52 -56.89 -8.02
N PHE A 12 20.21 -57.13 -7.96
CA PHE A 12 19.24 -56.06 -7.71
C PHE A 12 19.34 -55.48 -6.29
N PHE A 13 19.69 -56.29 -5.28
CA PHE A 13 19.94 -55.81 -3.92
C PHE A 13 21.27 -55.02 -3.78
N LEU A 14 22.29 -55.33 -4.59
CA LEU A 14 23.58 -54.61 -4.56
C LEU A 14 23.53 -53.20 -5.18
N ILE A 15 22.54 -52.92 -6.05
CA ILE A 15 22.37 -51.59 -6.68
C ILE A 15 21.52 -50.67 -5.79
N LEU A 16 20.83 -51.18 -4.77
CA LEU A 16 19.95 -50.39 -3.89
C LEU A 16 20.65 -49.83 -2.63
N THR A 17 21.92 -50.16 -2.40
CA THR A 17 22.73 -49.51 -1.36
C THR A 17 23.56 -48.37 -1.96
N PHE A 18 22.90 -47.41 -2.63
CA PHE A 18 23.53 -46.10 -2.76
C PHE A 18 23.45 -45.45 -1.38
N PRO A 19 24.57 -45.19 -0.68
CA PRO A 19 24.52 -44.33 0.49
C PRO A 19 23.85 -43.04 0.04
N SER A 20 22.71 -42.73 0.65
CA SER A 20 22.06 -41.44 0.52
C SER A 20 23.11 -40.40 0.88
N ALA A 21 23.75 -39.82 -0.14
CA ALA A 21 24.64 -38.70 0.05
C ALA A 21 23.82 -37.67 0.82
N ASN A 22 24.27 -37.34 2.03
CA ASN A 22 23.64 -36.31 2.84
C ASN A 22 23.77 -35.02 2.04
N THR A 23 22.75 -34.69 1.25
CA THR A 23 22.67 -33.42 0.54
C THR A 23 22.66 -32.35 1.62
N LEU A 24 23.72 -31.54 1.67
CA LEU A 24 23.79 -30.39 2.56
C LEU A 24 22.54 -29.55 2.35
N ALA A 25 21.81 -29.28 3.43
CA ALA A 25 20.63 -28.43 3.36
C ALA A 25 21.09 -27.02 3.00
N SER A 26 20.86 -26.62 1.74
CA SER A 26 21.13 -25.27 1.27
C SER A 26 20.09 -24.33 1.86
N THR A 27 20.55 -23.31 2.57
CA THR A 27 19.69 -22.23 3.09
C THR A 27 19.86 -20.98 2.24
N SER A 28 18.87 -20.10 2.23
CA SER A 28 18.96 -18.82 1.54
C SER A 28 18.69 -17.67 2.50
N VAL A 29 19.46 -16.59 2.37
CA VAL A 29 19.28 -15.34 3.11
C VAL A 29 18.98 -14.24 2.11
N THR A 30 17.88 -13.53 2.30
CA THR A 30 17.52 -12.36 1.49
C THR A 30 18.01 -11.08 2.17
N ALA A 31 18.69 -10.21 1.41
CA ALA A 31 19.23 -8.96 1.93
C ALA A 31 18.93 -7.78 1.00
N LYS A 32 18.89 -6.57 1.58
CA LYS A 32 18.76 -5.33 0.83
C LYS A 32 20.11 -4.90 0.27
N LEU A 33 20.09 -4.36 -0.94
CA LEU A 33 21.29 -3.79 -1.57
C LEU A 33 21.89 -2.68 -0.67
N HIS A 34 23.21 -2.69 -0.54
CA HIS A 34 24.02 -1.79 0.28
C HIS A 34 23.79 -1.86 1.79
N GLN A 35 22.98 -2.80 2.28
CA GLN A 35 22.82 -3.07 3.71
C GLN A 35 23.70 -4.25 4.13
N SER A 36 23.87 -4.44 5.43
CA SER A 36 24.56 -5.62 5.95
C SER A 36 23.66 -6.86 5.89
N ALA A 37 24.28 -8.03 5.75
CA ALA A 37 23.58 -9.32 5.79
C ALA A 37 24.35 -10.32 6.63
N THR A 38 23.65 -11.10 7.44
CA THR A 38 24.26 -12.15 8.26
C THR A 38 23.87 -13.53 7.73
N LEU A 39 24.86 -14.28 7.28
CA LEU A 39 24.73 -15.68 6.91
C LEU A 39 24.96 -16.55 8.16
N SER A 40 24.10 -17.54 8.38
CA SER A 40 24.17 -18.41 9.56
C SER A 40 24.37 -19.87 9.18
N CYS A 41 25.21 -20.56 9.94
CA CYS A 41 25.40 -22.00 9.85
C CYS A 41 25.05 -22.66 11.19
N ASN A 42 24.01 -23.48 11.20
CA ASN A 42 23.54 -24.18 12.41
C ASN A 42 24.28 -25.51 12.67
N TYR A 43 25.46 -25.68 12.10
CA TYR A 43 26.28 -26.87 12.30
C TYR A 43 26.96 -26.84 13.67
N LYS A 44 27.31 -28.00 14.23
CA LYS A 44 28.11 -28.09 15.45
C LYS A 44 29.57 -28.33 15.09
N CYS A 45 30.43 -27.37 15.41
CA CYS A 45 31.87 -27.48 15.16
C CYS A 45 32.63 -27.23 16.46
N SER A 46 33.60 -28.10 16.78
CA SER A 46 34.52 -27.93 17.91
C SER A 46 35.90 -27.44 17.50
N GLY A 47 36.19 -27.46 16.20
CA GLY A 47 37.44 -27.01 15.60
C GLY A 47 37.31 -25.69 14.84
N VAL A 48 38.11 -25.53 13.79
CA VAL A 48 38.24 -24.27 13.06
C VAL A 48 37.09 -24.13 12.07
N VAL A 49 36.37 -23.02 12.15
CA VAL A 49 35.31 -22.67 11.20
C VAL A 49 35.87 -21.72 10.15
N THR A 50 35.64 -22.02 8.88
CA THR A 50 36.03 -21.19 7.74
C THR A 50 34.84 -20.89 6.86
N TRP A 51 34.75 -19.66 6.37
CA TRP A 51 33.80 -19.24 5.35
C TRP A 51 34.53 -18.99 4.04
N THR A 52 34.00 -19.55 2.95
CA THR A 52 34.53 -19.40 1.59
C THR A 52 33.39 -19.12 0.61
N MET A 53 33.72 -18.62 -0.58
CA MET A 53 32.78 -18.64 -1.69
C MET A 53 32.77 -20.05 -2.30
N PHE A 54 31.60 -20.62 -2.56
CA PHE A 54 31.47 -22.01 -3.03
C PHE A 54 32.32 -22.32 -4.28
N HIS A 55 32.34 -21.41 -5.24
CA HIS A 55 33.11 -21.56 -6.49
C HIS A 55 34.61 -21.25 -6.36
N ILE A 56 35.07 -20.74 -5.21
CA ILE A 56 36.48 -20.43 -4.91
C ILE A 56 36.80 -20.91 -3.48
N PRO A 57 36.82 -22.23 -3.23
CA PRO A 57 37.00 -22.79 -1.89
C PRO A 57 38.40 -22.48 -1.29
N GLY A 58 39.37 -22.09 -2.11
CA GLY A 58 40.69 -21.66 -1.66
C GLY A 58 40.75 -20.24 -1.09
N ASN A 59 39.70 -19.42 -1.30
CA ASN A 59 39.67 -18.05 -0.81
C ASN A 59 38.86 -17.97 0.50
N ILE A 60 39.58 -17.92 1.63
CA ILE A 60 38.98 -17.83 2.96
C ILE A 60 38.60 -16.37 3.23
N LEU A 61 37.29 -16.12 3.28
CA LEU A 61 36.73 -14.79 3.58
C LEU A 61 36.79 -14.48 5.07
N ALA A 62 36.58 -15.50 5.90
CA ALA A 62 36.67 -15.39 7.34
C ALA A 62 36.97 -16.74 7.99
N GLN A 63 37.61 -16.69 9.15
CA GLN A 63 37.95 -17.88 9.91
C GLN A 63 37.90 -17.61 11.41
N CYS A 64 37.40 -18.58 12.16
CA CYS A 64 37.34 -18.56 13.61
C CYS A 64 37.85 -19.86 14.21
N SER A 65 38.61 -19.72 15.30
CA SER A 65 39.05 -20.80 16.16
C SER A 65 38.76 -20.46 17.62
N LYS A 66 39.07 -21.39 18.53
CA LYS A 66 38.92 -21.17 19.98
C LYS A 66 39.65 -19.93 20.49
N THR A 67 40.76 -19.55 19.88
CA THR A 67 41.62 -18.46 20.38
C THR A 67 41.48 -17.15 19.63
N LYS A 68 41.07 -17.18 18.35
CA LYS A 68 41.03 -15.99 17.51
C LYS A 68 40.04 -16.13 16.36
N CYS A 69 39.57 -15.00 15.89
CA CYS A 69 38.87 -14.86 14.63
C CYS A 69 39.54 -13.81 13.76
N TRP A 70 39.42 -13.95 12.44
CA TRP A 70 39.81 -12.93 11.48
C TRP A 70 38.86 -12.96 10.28
N SER A 71 38.73 -11.84 9.58
CA SER A 71 37.96 -11.71 8.34
C SER A 71 38.65 -10.80 7.35
N GLU A 72 38.35 -11.00 6.06
CA GLU A 72 38.72 -10.12 4.96
C GLU A 72 37.87 -8.84 5.00
N LYS A 73 38.36 -7.76 4.37
CA LYS A 73 37.62 -6.50 4.26
C LYS A 73 36.24 -6.72 3.61
N GLY A 74 35.20 -6.18 4.23
CA GLY A 74 33.81 -6.37 3.79
C GLY A 74 33.09 -7.52 4.49
N TYR A 75 33.82 -8.31 5.27
CA TYR A 75 33.30 -9.43 6.05
C TYR A 75 33.63 -9.27 7.53
N GLU A 76 32.76 -9.78 8.39
CA GLU A 76 32.93 -9.77 9.83
C GLU A 76 32.47 -11.08 10.44
N VAL A 77 33.20 -11.56 11.43
CA VAL A 77 32.88 -12.72 12.25
C VAL A 77 33.10 -12.37 13.72
N SER A 78 32.24 -12.87 14.61
CA SER A 78 32.32 -12.60 16.04
C SER A 78 32.88 -13.81 16.79
N HIS A 79 34.00 -13.61 17.50
CA HIS A 79 34.59 -14.64 18.36
C HIS A 79 33.65 -15.06 19.47
N ASP A 80 32.93 -14.12 20.09
CA ASP A 80 31.93 -14.42 21.13
C ASP A 80 30.78 -15.28 20.62
N GLN A 81 30.32 -15.06 19.37
CA GLN A 81 29.27 -15.89 18.77
C GLN A 81 29.80 -17.28 18.44
N TYR A 82 31.02 -17.37 17.92
CA TYR A 82 31.68 -18.65 17.67
C TYR A 82 31.81 -19.48 18.96
N LEU A 83 32.24 -18.89 20.08
CA LEU A 83 32.35 -19.58 21.37
C LEU A 83 31.00 -20.06 21.90
N LYS A 84 29.89 -19.43 21.50
CA LYS A 84 28.52 -19.86 21.78
C LYS A 84 28.01 -20.94 20.81
N GLY A 85 28.85 -21.42 19.90
CA GLY A 85 28.49 -22.39 18.86
C GLY A 85 27.64 -21.80 17.74
N LYS A 86 27.67 -20.47 17.56
CA LYS A 86 26.95 -19.77 16.48
C LYS A 86 27.95 -19.32 15.43
N PHE A 87 27.86 -19.91 14.24
CA PHE A 87 28.75 -19.58 13.13
C PHE A 87 28.04 -18.61 12.20
N LEU A 88 28.38 -17.34 12.34
CA LEU A 88 27.77 -16.24 11.62
C LEU A 88 28.83 -15.53 10.79
N LEU A 89 28.54 -15.29 9.51
CA LEU A 89 29.32 -14.41 8.64
C LEU A 89 28.48 -13.17 8.34
N THR A 90 28.95 -12.00 8.75
CA THR A 90 28.31 -10.73 8.40
C THR A 90 29.01 -10.12 7.19
N ILE A 91 28.28 -9.86 6.12
CA ILE A 91 28.71 -9.05 4.99
C ILE A 91 28.30 -7.62 5.32
N THR A 92 29.26 -6.69 5.37
CA THR A 92 29.02 -5.36 5.94
C THR A 92 28.24 -4.43 5.00
N ALA A 93 28.43 -4.59 3.69
CA ALA A 93 27.71 -3.86 2.66
C ALA A 93 27.48 -4.78 1.45
N VAL A 94 26.26 -5.27 1.31
CA VAL A 94 25.88 -6.19 0.23
C VAL A 94 25.83 -5.47 -1.11
N ASP A 95 26.46 -6.05 -2.12
CA ASP A 95 26.31 -5.68 -3.52
C ASP A 95 26.06 -6.92 -4.40
N TYR A 96 25.79 -6.70 -5.70
CA TYR A 96 25.55 -7.78 -6.65
C TYR A 96 26.77 -8.70 -6.87
N SER A 97 27.99 -8.35 -6.46
CA SER A 97 29.11 -9.28 -6.47
C SER A 97 29.04 -10.29 -5.32
N ASN A 98 28.30 -9.98 -4.25
CA ASN A 98 28.12 -10.84 -3.10
C ASN A 98 26.98 -11.86 -3.26
N ARG A 99 26.16 -11.78 -4.31
CA ARG A 99 25.02 -12.71 -4.54
C ARG A 99 25.51 -14.09 -4.98
N ILE A 100 26.04 -14.85 -4.04
CA ILE A 100 26.63 -16.14 -4.34
C ILE A 100 26.29 -17.14 -3.25
N MET A 101 26.67 -18.39 -3.52
CA MET A 101 26.66 -19.42 -2.51
C MET A 101 27.96 -19.36 -1.70
N TYR A 102 27.80 -19.29 -0.40
CA TYR A 102 28.87 -19.30 0.59
C TYR A 102 28.88 -20.64 1.28
N THR A 103 30.08 -21.17 1.52
CA THR A 103 30.27 -22.45 2.20
C THR A 103 30.93 -22.20 3.54
N CYS A 104 30.27 -22.67 4.60
CA CYS A 104 30.85 -22.78 5.93
C CYS A 104 31.43 -24.18 6.07
N ALA A 105 32.70 -24.29 6.44
CA ALA A 105 33.37 -25.56 6.70
C ALA A 105 33.89 -25.63 8.15
N CYS A 106 33.95 -26.83 8.69
CA CYS A 106 34.49 -27.17 10.00
C CYS A 106 35.69 -28.10 9.83
N ASP A 107 36.88 -27.67 10.25
CA ASP A 107 38.14 -28.40 10.08
C ASP A 107 38.39 -28.88 8.64
N GLY A 108 37.97 -28.07 7.67
CA GLY A 108 38.10 -28.36 6.24
C GLY A 108 37.00 -29.26 5.67
N VAL A 109 35.99 -29.63 6.45
CA VAL A 109 34.82 -30.39 5.99
C VAL A 109 33.62 -29.46 5.85
N ASP A 110 33.00 -29.43 4.67
CA ASP A 110 31.83 -28.60 4.41
C ASP A 110 30.69 -28.92 5.38
N ALA A 111 30.19 -27.89 6.05
CA ALA A 111 29.21 -27.98 7.12
C ALA A 111 27.83 -27.50 6.67
N CYS A 112 27.76 -26.39 5.92
CA CYS A 112 26.54 -25.92 5.28
C CYS A 112 26.84 -24.94 4.14
N ASP A 113 25.88 -24.83 3.21
CA ASP A 113 25.90 -23.86 2.12
C ASP A 113 24.76 -22.86 2.29
N VAL A 114 25.10 -21.57 2.16
CA VAL A 114 24.16 -20.45 2.31
C VAL A 114 24.18 -19.59 1.04
N ARG A 115 23.03 -19.49 0.35
CA ARG A 115 22.87 -18.60 -0.80
C ARG A 115 22.44 -17.21 -0.34
N LEU A 116 23.21 -16.18 -0.67
CA LEU A 116 22.77 -14.79 -0.52
C LEU A 116 21.92 -14.39 -1.73
N ILE A 117 20.70 -13.94 -1.47
CA ILE A 117 19.78 -13.38 -2.46
C ILE A 117 19.63 -11.89 -2.18
N ILE A 118 19.71 -11.07 -3.21
CA ILE A 118 19.47 -9.62 -3.08
C ILE A 118 18.00 -9.34 -3.39
N GLU A 119 17.35 -8.57 -2.52
CA GLU A 119 15.96 -8.15 -2.70
C GLU A 119 15.81 -7.41 -4.04
N THR A 120 14.82 -7.83 -4.82
CA THR A 120 14.52 -7.25 -6.13
C THR A 120 14.11 -5.78 -5.97
N LEU A 121 14.80 -4.89 -6.70
CA LEU A 121 14.44 -3.47 -6.73
C LEU A 121 13.11 -3.28 -7.45
N THR A 122 12.27 -2.36 -6.98
CA THR A 122 11.00 -2.03 -7.64
C THR A 122 10.89 -0.52 -7.84
N SER A 123 10.60 -0.11 -9.06
CA SER A 123 10.42 1.29 -9.44
C SER A 123 9.08 1.50 -10.13
N LEU A 124 8.35 2.53 -9.72
CA LEU A 124 7.12 2.97 -10.38
C LEU A 124 7.45 4.17 -11.27
N VAL A 125 7.17 4.07 -12.56
CA VAL A 125 7.45 5.12 -13.55
C VAL A 125 6.14 5.54 -14.21
N GLN A 126 5.87 6.85 -14.22
CA GLN A 126 4.73 7.43 -14.91
C GLN A 126 5.23 8.31 -16.05
N LEU A 127 4.80 8.02 -17.28
CA LEU A 127 5.21 8.73 -18.48
C LEU A 127 4.01 9.16 -19.31
N ASN A 128 4.16 10.23 -20.07
CA ASN A 128 3.25 10.59 -21.14
C ASN A 128 3.67 9.89 -22.45
N PRO A 129 2.74 9.65 -23.39
CA PRO A 129 3.06 9.13 -24.71
C PRO A 129 4.15 9.95 -25.40
N GLY A 130 5.09 9.28 -26.07
CA GLY A 130 6.24 9.88 -26.73
C GLY A 130 7.48 10.09 -25.85
N GLN A 131 7.37 9.93 -24.52
CA GLN A 131 8.55 9.99 -23.65
C GLN A 131 9.38 8.70 -23.72
N ALA A 132 10.52 8.67 -23.03
CA ALA A 132 11.40 7.51 -22.99
C ALA A 132 11.42 6.88 -21.59
N LEU A 133 11.25 5.56 -21.51
CA LEU A 133 11.52 4.78 -20.31
C LEU A 133 13.02 4.46 -20.27
N VAL A 134 13.69 4.85 -19.20
CA VAL A 134 15.09 4.50 -18.92
C VAL A 134 15.10 3.44 -17.83
N MET A 135 15.72 2.30 -18.11
CA MET A 135 15.91 1.18 -17.18
C MET A 135 17.40 0.99 -16.90
N ASP A 136 17.78 1.09 -15.65
CA ASP A 136 19.14 0.86 -15.17
C ASP A 136 19.45 -0.65 -15.18
N LEU A 137 20.67 -0.99 -15.61
CA LEU A 137 21.25 -2.33 -15.50
C LEU A 137 22.21 -2.31 -14.31
N PRO A 138 21.79 -2.78 -13.13
CA PRO A 138 22.60 -2.65 -11.92
C PRO A 138 23.80 -3.60 -11.90
N ILE A 139 23.94 -4.45 -12.93
CA ILE A 139 24.97 -5.48 -13.03
C ILE A 139 25.60 -5.48 -14.44
N PRO A 140 26.92 -5.75 -14.55
CA PRO A 140 27.60 -5.84 -15.85
C PRO A 140 27.36 -7.16 -16.60
N GLU A 141 26.89 -8.21 -15.91
CA GLU A 141 26.63 -9.52 -16.52
C GLU A 141 25.48 -9.48 -17.53
N PRO A 142 25.40 -10.47 -18.44
CA PRO A 142 24.29 -10.56 -19.39
C PRO A 142 22.93 -10.67 -18.69
N VAL A 143 21.98 -9.85 -19.13
CA VAL A 143 20.60 -9.82 -18.62
C VAL A 143 19.57 -9.97 -19.72
N GLU A 144 18.37 -10.37 -19.33
CA GLU A 144 17.19 -10.41 -20.17
C GLU A 144 16.18 -9.38 -19.66
N VAL A 145 15.50 -8.69 -20.58
CA VAL A 145 14.38 -7.80 -20.27
C VAL A 145 13.10 -8.57 -20.56
N MET A 146 12.34 -8.84 -19.50
CA MET A 146 11.04 -9.47 -19.55
C MET A 146 9.97 -8.39 -19.51
N TYR A 147 8.96 -8.47 -20.37
CA TYR A 147 7.81 -7.57 -20.37
C TYR A 147 6.52 -8.33 -20.08
N LYS A 148 5.69 -7.75 -19.22
CA LYS A 148 4.35 -8.21 -18.91
C LYS A 148 3.38 -7.05 -19.08
N ALA A 149 2.46 -7.16 -20.02
CA ALA A 149 1.40 -6.18 -20.18
C ALA A 149 0.51 -6.12 -18.93
N ARG A 150 0.00 -4.92 -18.62
CA ARG A 150 -0.78 -4.66 -17.39
C ARG A 150 -1.95 -5.62 -17.20
N ASP A 151 -2.65 -5.93 -18.28
CA ASP A 151 -3.87 -6.75 -18.28
C ASP A 151 -3.61 -8.19 -18.74
N SER A 152 -2.35 -8.62 -18.85
CA SER A 152 -2.01 -9.98 -19.28
C SER A 152 -2.23 -11.00 -18.15
N ALA A 153 -2.82 -12.14 -18.51
CA ALA A 153 -2.92 -13.32 -17.65
C ALA A 153 -1.57 -14.05 -17.49
N ASP A 154 -0.58 -13.74 -18.32
CA ASP A 154 0.73 -14.40 -18.25
C ASP A 154 1.44 -14.05 -16.94
N LEU A 155 1.79 -15.08 -16.17
CA LEU A 155 2.43 -14.92 -14.87
C LEU A 155 3.86 -14.36 -15.01
N TYR A 156 4.60 -14.80 -16.03
CA TYR A 156 6.04 -14.58 -16.14
C TYR A 156 6.45 -13.51 -17.17
N GLY A 157 5.50 -13.03 -17.99
CA GLY A 157 5.79 -12.13 -19.12
C GLY A 157 6.57 -12.83 -20.24
N ALA A 158 6.91 -12.06 -21.28
CA ALA A 158 7.70 -12.51 -22.42
C ALA A 158 9.05 -11.80 -22.46
N GLN A 159 10.09 -12.51 -22.86
CA GLN A 159 11.42 -11.93 -23.07
C GLN A 159 11.38 -11.03 -24.32
N ILE A 160 11.57 -9.73 -24.14
CA ILE A 160 11.54 -8.75 -25.25
C ILE A 160 12.93 -8.34 -25.73
N CYS A 161 13.94 -8.39 -24.84
CA CYS A 161 15.32 -8.09 -25.20
C CYS A 161 16.31 -8.97 -24.43
N THR A 162 17.46 -9.23 -25.05
CA THR A 162 18.67 -9.76 -24.42
C THR A 162 19.74 -8.68 -24.47
N VAL A 163 20.38 -8.46 -23.34
CA VAL A 163 21.44 -7.46 -23.19
C VAL A 163 22.72 -8.18 -22.80
N THR A 164 23.76 -7.92 -23.57
CA THR A 164 25.14 -8.23 -23.17
C THR A 164 25.89 -6.92 -22.99
N GLN A 165 27.09 -6.98 -22.42
CA GLN A 165 27.91 -5.80 -22.16
C GLN A 165 28.09 -4.86 -23.38
N ARG A 166 27.95 -5.37 -24.62
CA ARG A 166 28.19 -4.60 -25.85
C ARG A 166 27.01 -4.57 -26.82
N SER A 167 25.94 -5.33 -26.59
CA SER A 167 24.88 -5.48 -27.58
C SER A 167 23.51 -5.58 -26.93
N LEU A 168 22.53 -4.99 -27.60
CA LEU A 168 21.12 -5.14 -27.33
C LEU A 168 20.48 -5.87 -28.50
N GLN A 169 19.86 -7.00 -28.24
CA GLN A 169 19.08 -7.76 -29.22
C GLN A 169 17.65 -7.80 -28.73
N CYS A 170 16.72 -7.23 -29.49
CA CYS A 170 15.32 -7.16 -29.10
C CYS A 170 14.44 -7.87 -30.15
N GLN A 171 13.21 -8.18 -29.74
CA GLN A 171 12.17 -8.59 -30.67
C GLN A 171 11.89 -7.46 -31.68
N PRO A 172 11.37 -7.78 -32.88
CA PRO A 172 11.19 -6.81 -33.96
C PRO A 172 10.44 -5.54 -33.53
N GLU A 173 9.36 -5.68 -32.74
CA GLU A 173 8.55 -4.57 -32.23
C GLU A 173 9.35 -3.51 -31.44
N TYR A 174 10.38 -3.94 -30.71
CA TYR A 174 11.19 -3.07 -29.86
C TYR A 174 12.51 -2.64 -30.51
N THR A 175 12.92 -3.29 -31.61
CA THR A 175 14.25 -3.12 -32.21
C THR A 175 14.55 -1.67 -32.63
N HIS A 176 13.53 -0.92 -33.06
CA HIS A 176 13.69 0.46 -33.55
C HIS A 176 13.62 1.50 -32.43
N ARG A 177 13.11 1.12 -31.25
CA ARG A 177 12.78 2.03 -30.15
C ARG A 177 13.66 1.79 -28.93
N ALA A 178 14.27 0.62 -28.81
CA ALA A 178 15.17 0.24 -27.74
C ALA A 178 16.63 0.59 -28.10
N SER A 179 17.35 1.21 -27.18
CA SER A 179 18.78 1.51 -27.34
C SER A 179 19.54 1.24 -26.03
N LEU A 180 20.77 0.77 -26.14
CA LEU A 180 21.67 0.53 -25.02
C LEU A 180 22.68 1.67 -24.91
N SER A 181 22.69 2.34 -23.77
CA SER A 181 23.70 3.30 -23.35
C SER A 181 24.16 2.88 -21.96
N TYR A 182 25.03 1.87 -21.91
CA TYR A 182 25.45 1.22 -20.67
C TYR A 182 25.83 2.25 -19.58
N PRO A 183 25.29 2.14 -18.35
CA PRO A 183 24.55 0.99 -17.81
C PRO A 183 23.04 0.98 -18.07
N ASN A 184 22.51 1.79 -19.01
CA ASN A 184 21.07 1.97 -19.14
C ASN A 184 20.52 1.43 -20.46
N ILE A 185 19.30 0.88 -20.41
CA ILE A 185 18.47 0.61 -21.59
C ILE A 185 17.43 1.71 -21.68
N THR A 186 17.21 2.24 -22.88
CA THR A 186 16.18 3.24 -23.13
C THR A 186 15.17 2.70 -24.13
N LEU A 187 13.89 2.68 -23.76
CA LEU A 187 12.76 2.44 -24.66
C LEU A 187 12.13 3.80 -25.01
N ARG A 188 12.30 4.25 -26.25
CA ARG A 188 11.83 5.54 -26.75
C ARG A 188 10.38 5.50 -27.21
N ASP A 189 9.80 6.68 -27.35
CA ASP A 189 8.48 6.89 -27.94
C ASP A 189 7.40 6.01 -27.29
N VAL A 190 7.40 5.92 -25.95
CA VAL A 190 6.47 5.05 -25.21
C VAL A 190 5.03 5.37 -25.57
N ASN A 191 4.19 4.35 -25.67
CA ASN A 191 2.78 4.48 -26.02
C ASN A 191 1.90 3.79 -24.96
N MET A 192 0.58 3.85 -25.14
CA MET A 192 -0.36 3.30 -24.15
C MET A 192 -0.22 1.79 -23.97
N THR A 193 0.11 1.04 -25.03
CA THR A 193 0.26 -0.42 -24.98
C THR A 193 1.53 -0.84 -24.27
N ASP A 194 2.53 0.04 -24.16
CA ASP A 194 3.76 -0.24 -23.43
C ASP A 194 3.56 -0.27 -21.89
N SER A 195 2.40 0.16 -21.39
CA SER A 195 2.07 0.09 -19.96
C SER A 195 2.14 -1.35 -19.45
N GLY A 196 2.77 -1.56 -18.30
CA GLY A 196 2.98 -2.89 -17.75
C GLY A 196 4.21 -2.96 -16.86
N THR A 197 4.73 -4.18 -16.71
CA THR A 197 5.90 -4.46 -15.88
C THR A 197 7.06 -4.91 -16.75
N TYR A 198 8.20 -4.24 -16.59
CA TYR A 198 9.48 -4.61 -17.21
C TYR A 198 10.40 -5.14 -16.12
N SER A 199 10.86 -6.38 -16.25
CA SER A 199 11.73 -7.02 -15.28
C SER A 199 13.10 -7.27 -15.92
N ILE A 200 14.15 -6.75 -15.29
CA ILE A 200 15.53 -7.08 -15.63
C ILE A 200 15.87 -8.38 -14.90
N ARG A 201 16.22 -9.42 -15.66
CA ARG A 201 16.56 -10.74 -15.14
C ARG A 201 18.03 -11.05 -15.42
N ASP A 202 18.76 -11.40 -14.37
CA ASP A 202 20.09 -11.97 -14.49
C ASP A 202 20.01 -13.37 -15.09
N ARG A 203 20.65 -13.56 -16.24
CA ARG A 203 20.63 -14.82 -16.96
C ARG A 203 21.48 -15.89 -16.30
N LYS A 204 22.56 -15.51 -15.61
CA LYS A 204 23.49 -16.45 -14.96
C LYS A 204 22.87 -17.04 -13.70
N ASN A 205 22.21 -16.21 -12.90
CA ASN A 205 21.63 -16.61 -11.61
C ASN A 205 20.13 -16.94 -11.70
N GLU A 206 19.51 -16.67 -12.84
CA GLU A 206 18.08 -16.82 -13.11
C GLU A 206 17.15 -15.96 -12.22
N GLU A 207 17.69 -14.89 -11.65
CA GLU A 207 17.03 -14.01 -10.67
C GLU A 207 16.56 -12.68 -11.28
N VAL A 208 15.43 -12.17 -10.81
CA VAL A 208 14.97 -10.82 -11.18
C VAL A 208 15.63 -9.79 -10.27
N ILE A 209 16.38 -8.85 -10.87
CA ILE A 209 17.19 -7.87 -10.14
C ILE A 209 16.47 -6.53 -9.98
N HIS A 210 15.65 -6.14 -10.96
CA HIS A 210 14.92 -4.87 -10.94
C HIS A 210 13.62 -4.97 -11.74
N ILE A 211 12.52 -4.51 -11.15
CA ILE A 211 11.20 -4.43 -11.74
C ILE A 211 10.82 -2.95 -11.91
N TYR A 212 10.45 -2.58 -13.14
CA TYR A 212 9.87 -1.28 -13.49
C TYR A 212 8.39 -1.46 -13.80
N THR A 213 7.53 -0.85 -12.99
CA THR A 213 6.10 -0.73 -13.30
C THR A 213 5.88 0.56 -14.06
N LEU A 214 5.67 0.45 -15.37
CA LEU A 214 5.39 1.58 -16.26
C LEU A 214 3.88 1.84 -16.35
N ILE A 215 3.48 3.07 -16.08
CA ILE A 215 2.14 3.59 -16.33
C ILE A 215 2.26 4.70 -17.36
N VAL A 216 1.65 4.51 -18.53
CA VAL A 216 1.55 5.57 -19.54
C VAL A 216 0.23 6.30 -19.38
N ASN A 217 0.31 7.61 -19.17
CA ASN A 217 -0.85 8.45 -18.93
C ASN A 217 -1.71 8.57 -20.18
N VAL A 218 -3.03 8.46 -20.02
CA VAL A 218 -3.97 8.85 -21.07
C VAL A 218 -3.87 10.36 -21.18
N VAL A 219 -3.23 10.85 -22.24
CA VAL A 219 -3.44 12.23 -22.65
C VAL A 219 -4.89 12.26 -23.10
N GLN A 220 -5.81 12.58 -22.19
CA GLN A 220 -7.07 13.12 -22.63
C GLN A 220 -6.68 14.30 -23.50
N PRO A 221 -7.07 14.33 -24.79
CA PRO A 221 -6.94 15.57 -25.52
C PRO A 221 -7.65 16.57 -24.62
N GLU A 222 -6.89 17.52 -24.07
CA GLU A 222 -7.49 18.72 -23.52
C GLU A 222 -8.40 19.15 -24.64
N SER A 223 -9.70 18.94 -24.46
CA SER A 223 -10.64 19.35 -25.46
C SER A 223 -10.27 20.80 -25.66
N GLU A 224 -9.79 21.16 -26.84
CA GLU A 224 -9.91 22.51 -27.32
C GLU A 224 -11.42 22.77 -27.42
N ARG A 225 -12.12 22.82 -26.28
CA ARG A 225 -13.07 23.86 -25.99
C ARG A 225 -12.25 25.15 -25.94
N LYS A 226 -11.70 25.53 -27.10
CA LYS A 226 -11.97 26.86 -27.62
C LYS A 226 -13.48 26.94 -27.55
N PHE A 227 -13.95 27.47 -26.44
CA PHE A 227 -15.31 27.90 -26.26
C PHE A 227 -15.42 29.02 -27.29
N GLU A 228 -15.67 28.65 -28.56
CA GLU A 228 -16.28 29.57 -29.49
C GLU A 228 -17.62 29.89 -28.85
N VAL A 229 -17.62 30.92 -28.01
CA VAL A 229 -18.82 31.58 -27.54
C VAL A 229 -19.48 32.02 -28.84
N SER A 230 -20.37 31.18 -29.36
CA SER A 230 -21.20 31.52 -30.50
C SER A 230 -21.81 32.87 -30.18
N LEU A 231 -21.63 33.84 -31.08
CA LEU A 231 -22.09 35.22 -30.92
C LEU A 231 -23.59 35.26 -30.50
N LEU A 232 -24.34 34.22 -30.87
CA LEU A 232 -25.71 33.96 -30.44
C LEU A 232 -25.87 33.77 -28.93
N THR A 233 -24.98 33.04 -28.26
CA THR A 233 -25.06 32.81 -26.80
C THR A 233 -24.83 34.11 -26.03
N GLY A 234 -23.94 34.98 -26.51
CA GLY A 234 -23.77 36.33 -25.96
C GLY A 234 -25.02 37.20 -26.11
N VAL A 235 -25.69 37.12 -27.26
CA VAL A 235 -26.96 37.82 -27.50
C VAL A 235 -28.07 37.30 -26.57
N PHE A 236 -28.18 35.98 -26.38
CA PHE A 236 -29.18 35.41 -25.47
C PHE A 236 -28.94 35.80 -24.01
N VAL A 237 -27.68 35.81 -23.54
CA VAL A 237 -27.35 36.26 -22.18
C VAL A 237 -27.63 37.77 -22.03
N GLY A 238 -27.28 38.59 -23.02
CA GLY A 238 -27.59 40.02 -23.02
C GLY A 238 -29.09 40.31 -22.99
N LEU A 239 -29.88 39.59 -23.80
CA LEU A 239 -31.34 39.68 -23.79
C LEU A 239 -31.94 39.24 -22.45
N PHE A 240 -31.46 38.14 -21.88
CA PHE A 240 -31.92 37.67 -20.58
C PHE A 240 -31.64 38.71 -19.48
N MET A 241 -30.46 39.33 -19.48
CA MET A 241 -30.13 40.39 -18.53
C MET A 241 -31.02 41.62 -18.70
N LEU A 242 -31.33 42.02 -19.94
CA LEU A 242 -32.27 43.11 -20.22
C LEU A 242 -33.68 42.81 -19.70
N VAL A 243 -34.17 41.58 -19.91
CA VAL A 243 -35.48 41.14 -19.40
C VAL A 243 -35.51 41.17 -17.88
N ILE A 244 -34.46 40.70 -17.21
CA ILE A 244 -34.35 40.75 -15.74
C ILE A 244 -34.40 42.20 -15.25
N ILE A 245 -33.66 43.12 -15.87
CA ILE A 245 -33.68 44.55 -15.49
C ILE A 245 -35.09 45.14 -15.65
N VAL A 246 -35.79 44.82 -16.73
CA VAL A 246 -37.17 45.28 -16.94
C VAL A 246 -38.11 44.70 -15.88
N ILE A 247 -37.97 43.41 -15.56
CA ILE A 247 -38.73 42.76 -14.48
C ILE A 247 -38.44 43.45 -13.15
N ASP A 248 -37.19 43.70 -12.81
CA ASP A 248 -36.81 44.36 -11.55
C ASP A 248 -37.37 45.77 -11.44
N VAL A 249 -37.37 46.55 -12.53
CA VAL A 249 -37.99 47.88 -12.57
C VAL A 249 -39.50 47.79 -12.41
N LEU A 250 -40.17 46.81 -13.04
CA LEU A 250 -41.60 46.58 -12.89
C LEU A 250 -41.96 46.11 -11.48
N LEU A 251 -41.16 45.23 -10.89
CA LEU A 251 -41.30 44.74 -9.52
C LEU A 251 -41.09 45.89 -8.54
N MET A 252 -40.06 46.73 -8.70
CA MET A 252 -39.84 47.93 -7.89
C MET A 252 -41.01 48.91 -7.99
N LYS A 253 -41.57 49.13 -9.19
CA LYS A 253 -42.70 50.04 -9.41
C LYS A 253 -44.00 49.49 -8.81
N ASN A 254 -44.24 48.19 -8.92
CA ASN A 254 -45.35 47.51 -8.26
C ASN A 254 -45.15 47.44 -6.74
N TRP A 255 -43.93 47.30 -6.25
CA TRP A 255 -43.61 47.28 -4.83
C TRP A 255 -43.80 48.67 -4.21
N HIS A 256 -43.42 49.74 -4.92
CA HIS A 256 -43.68 51.12 -4.48
C HIS A 256 -45.18 51.46 -4.48
N LYS A 257 -45.97 50.87 -5.37
CA LYS A 257 -47.45 50.98 -5.38
C LYS A 257 -48.11 50.13 -4.29
N LYS A 258 -47.54 48.96 -3.98
CA LYS A 258 -48.03 47.99 -2.98
C LYS A 258 -47.60 48.35 -1.55
N SER A 259 -46.47 49.02 -1.38
CA SER A 259 -45.96 49.55 -0.10
C SER A 259 -46.80 50.70 0.45
N ARG A 260 -47.65 51.33 -0.37
CA ARG A 260 -48.60 52.36 0.09
C ARG A 260 -49.92 51.78 0.64
N ASN A 261 -50.20 50.50 0.41
CA ASN A 261 -51.48 49.85 0.73
C ASN A 261 -51.35 48.66 1.70
N ARG A 262 -50.20 48.51 2.39
CA ARG A 262 -49.99 47.44 3.39
C ARG A 262 -49.63 48.02 4.76
N GLU A 263 -50.47 48.94 5.22
CA GLU A 263 -50.79 49.04 6.64
C GLU A 263 -52.17 48.42 6.79
N LYS A 264 -52.28 47.36 7.61
CA LYS A 264 -53.40 46.40 7.72
C LYS A 264 -53.29 45.20 6.76
N THR A 265 -52.77 44.09 7.29
CA THR A 265 -53.52 42.83 7.55
C THR A 265 -52.53 41.74 8.01
N ASP A 266 -53.00 40.92 8.97
CA ASP A 266 -52.36 39.79 9.66
C ASP A 266 -51.64 38.75 8.77
N PRO A 267 -50.67 37.99 9.34
CA PRO A 267 -49.92 36.98 8.63
C PRO A 267 -50.53 35.59 8.81
N GLU A 268 -51.03 35.00 7.74
CA GLU A 268 -51.25 33.56 7.67
C GLU A 268 -50.78 33.02 6.31
N GLU A 269 -50.11 31.88 6.38
CA GLU A 269 -49.79 30.96 5.28
C GLU A 269 -48.57 31.24 4.38
N THR A 270 -47.41 30.71 4.79
CA THR A 270 -46.35 30.26 3.86
C THR A 270 -45.90 28.85 4.21
N ILE A 271 -46.57 27.84 3.65
CA ILE A 271 -46.02 26.49 3.48
C ILE A 271 -46.48 25.95 2.12
N LYS A 272 -45.55 25.87 1.16
CA LYS A 272 -45.39 24.82 0.12
C LYS A 272 -44.59 25.41 -1.04
N LEU A 273 -43.31 25.09 -1.11
CA LEU A 273 -42.62 24.63 -2.32
C LEU A 273 -41.15 24.33 -1.97
N ASN A 274 -40.85 23.08 -1.64
CA ASN A 274 -39.50 22.49 -1.70
C ASN A 274 -39.63 20.97 -1.69
N GLY A 275 -40.10 20.43 -2.82
CA GLY A 275 -40.42 19.00 -2.96
C GLY A 275 -39.96 18.38 -4.27
N SER A 276 -38.86 18.86 -4.89
CA SER A 276 -38.43 18.34 -6.20
C SER A 276 -36.92 18.04 -6.35
N THR A 277 -36.10 18.21 -5.30
CA THR A 277 -34.63 17.97 -5.41
C THR A 277 -34.12 16.90 -4.43
N ARG A 278 -35.00 15.98 -4.00
CA ARG A 278 -34.64 14.91 -3.03
C ARG A 278 -34.56 13.50 -3.64
N GLU A 279 -35.12 13.27 -4.83
CA GLU A 279 -35.15 11.92 -5.44
C GLU A 279 -33.88 11.53 -6.22
N VAL A 280 -33.08 12.48 -6.70
CA VAL A 280 -31.87 12.16 -7.47
C VAL A 280 -30.69 11.79 -6.56
N ARG A 281 -30.61 12.33 -5.33
CA ARG A 281 -29.55 12.00 -4.35
C ARG A 281 -29.82 10.72 -3.55
N SER A 282 -31.06 10.27 -3.41
CA SER A 282 -31.37 9.03 -2.68
C SER A 282 -31.00 7.78 -3.48
N ARG A 283 -31.22 7.79 -4.80
CA ARG A 283 -30.86 6.67 -5.70
C ARG A 283 -29.36 6.44 -5.83
N GLN A 284 -28.55 7.50 -5.80
CA GLN A 284 -27.09 7.37 -5.93
C GLN A 284 -26.43 6.85 -4.63
N ARG A 285 -27.08 7.03 -3.48
CA ARG A 285 -26.61 6.49 -2.20
C ARG A 285 -26.92 5.00 -2.06
N SER A 286 -28.12 4.56 -2.48
CA SER A 286 -28.51 3.14 -2.45
C SER A 286 -27.63 2.24 -3.32
N ASP A 287 -27.17 2.72 -4.49
CA ASP A 287 -26.27 1.95 -5.36
C ASP A 287 -24.84 1.82 -4.81
N SER A 288 -24.39 2.81 -4.03
CA SER A 288 -23.06 2.82 -3.40
C SER A 288 -23.00 1.86 -2.21
N ASP A 289 -24.07 1.79 -1.44
CA ASP A 289 -24.20 0.92 -0.27
C ASP A 289 -24.37 -0.55 -0.70
N ALA A 290 -25.16 -0.81 -1.75
CA ALA A 290 -25.29 -2.16 -2.33
C ALA A 290 -23.95 -2.73 -2.84
N LYS A 291 -23.08 -1.88 -3.42
CA LYS A 291 -21.72 -2.29 -3.83
C LYS A 291 -20.79 -2.57 -2.65
N ALA A 292 -20.95 -1.84 -1.53
CA ALA A 292 -20.17 -2.11 -0.31
C ALA A 292 -20.54 -3.48 0.29
N ASP A 293 -21.83 -3.77 0.35
CA ASP A 293 -22.34 -5.06 0.84
C ASP A 293 -21.94 -6.23 -0.05
N GLN A 294 -21.82 -6.01 -1.36
CA GLN A 294 -21.29 -7.02 -2.29
C GLN A 294 -19.80 -7.28 -2.04
N LEU A 295 -19.00 -6.22 -1.84
CA LEU A 295 -17.57 -6.33 -1.57
C LEU A 295 -17.30 -7.04 -0.22
N ALA A 296 -18.07 -6.72 0.82
CA ALA A 296 -17.98 -7.38 2.12
C ALA A 296 -18.29 -8.88 2.02
N ARG A 297 -19.31 -9.27 1.23
CA ARG A 297 -19.62 -10.68 0.97
C ARG A 297 -18.49 -11.41 0.25
N GLN A 298 -17.81 -10.75 -0.69
CA GLN A 298 -16.64 -11.33 -1.37
C GLN A 298 -15.45 -11.55 -0.43
N MET A 299 -15.21 -10.62 0.52
CA MET A 299 -14.15 -10.79 1.52
C MET A 299 -14.40 -12.01 2.42
N VAL A 300 -15.65 -12.21 2.85
CA VAL A 300 -16.03 -13.37 3.67
C VAL A 300 -15.85 -14.69 2.92
N GLU A 301 -16.24 -14.75 1.64
CA GLU A 301 -16.03 -15.96 0.82
C GLU A 301 -14.54 -16.24 0.58
N MET A 302 -13.72 -15.20 0.41
CA MET A 302 -12.28 -15.37 0.24
C MET A 302 -11.60 -15.89 1.52
N ASP A 303 -12.04 -15.45 2.70
CA ASP A 303 -11.56 -15.99 3.97
C ASP A 303 -11.94 -17.46 4.17
N LYS A 304 -13.14 -17.87 3.73
CA LYS A 304 -13.54 -19.28 3.72
C LYS A 304 -12.63 -20.11 2.80
N LEU A 305 -12.29 -19.60 1.62
CA LEU A 305 -11.37 -20.28 0.70
C LEU A 305 -9.97 -20.44 1.28
N ILE A 306 -9.43 -19.38 1.92
CA ILE A 306 -8.13 -19.43 2.59
C ILE A 306 -8.15 -20.47 3.72
N GLN A 307 -9.22 -20.55 4.51
CA GLN A 307 -9.36 -21.52 5.59
C GLN A 307 -9.54 -22.97 5.09
N CYS A 308 -10.37 -23.18 4.06
CA CYS A 308 -10.52 -24.47 3.40
C CYS A 308 -9.18 -24.96 2.84
N TYR A 309 -8.44 -24.10 2.14
CA TYR A 309 -7.14 -24.46 1.59
C TYR A 309 -6.12 -24.78 2.69
N LYS A 310 -6.05 -23.98 3.76
CA LYS A 310 -5.18 -24.26 4.92
C LYS A 310 -5.52 -25.61 5.56
N SER A 311 -6.79 -25.88 5.84
CA SER A 311 -7.23 -27.13 6.47
C SER A 311 -7.04 -28.36 5.58
N GLU A 312 -7.28 -28.24 4.27
CA GLU A 312 -7.06 -29.33 3.31
C GLU A 312 -5.57 -29.58 3.08
N SER A 313 -4.74 -28.53 3.07
CA SER A 313 -3.28 -28.66 3.01
C SER A 313 -2.72 -29.40 4.25
N MET A 314 -3.18 -29.06 5.46
CA MET A 314 -2.77 -29.75 6.68
C MET A 314 -3.21 -31.22 6.70
N ARG A 315 -4.37 -31.54 6.10
CA ARG A 315 -4.89 -32.92 6.06
C ARG A 315 -4.17 -33.80 5.05
N LYS A 316 -3.60 -33.22 3.99
CA LYS A 316 -2.83 -33.93 2.95
C LYS A 316 -1.31 -33.94 3.23
N SER A 317 -0.80 -33.13 4.15
CA SER A 317 0.64 -33.02 4.42
C SER A 317 1.13 -33.94 5.55
N GLN A 318 1.45 -35.19 5.20
CA GLN A 318 2.61 -35.88 5.82
C GLN A 318 3.87 -35.75 4.95
N SER A 319 3.81 -35.03 3.82
CA SER A 319 4.97 -34.64 3.03
C SER A 319 4.71 -33.29 2.37
N TRP A 320 5.37 -32.24 2.85
CA TRP A 320 5.50 -30.98 2.12
C TRP A 320 6.59 -31.18 1.06
N THR A 321 6.24 -31.80 -0.08
CA THR A 321 7.19 -31.99 -1.20
C THR A 321 6.74 -31.31 -2.49
N ASN A 322 5.51 -30.81 -2.58
CA ASN A 322 5.05 -30.11 -3.79
C ASN A 322 5.20 -28.59 -3.64
N ARG A 323 6.21 -28.04 -4.31
CA ARG A 323 6.58 -26.62 -4.36
C ARG A 323 5.48 -25.72 -4.95
N ASN A 324 4.42 -26.30 -5.53
CA ASN A 324 3.36 -25.61 -6.24
C ASN A 324 2.16 -25.18 -5.37
N ASP A 325 2.08 -25.60 -4.10
CA ASP A 325 0.93 -25.28 -3.22
C ASP A 325 1.12 -23.98 -2.40
N ILE A 326 2.38 -23.54 -2.23
CA ILE A 326 2.76 -22.29 -1.54
C ILE A 326 2.34 -21.02 -2.32
N PRO A 327 2.49 -20.94 -3.66
CA PRO A 327 2.14 -19.76 -4.45
C PRO A 327 0.64 -19.39 -4.41
N VAL A 328 -0.25 -20.37 -4.25
CA VAL A 328 -1.71 -20.14 -4.26
C VAL A 328 -2.17 -19.44 -2.98
N VAL A 329 -1.61 -19.81 -1.83
CA VAL A 329 -1.91 -19.15 -0.55
C VAL A 329 -1.36 -17.73 -0.54
N GLU A 330 -0.15 -17.52 -1.04
CA GLU A 330 0.44 -16.18 -1.14
C GLU A 330 -0.38 -15.27 -2.07
N MET A 331 -0.85 -15.79 -3.21
CA MET A 331 -1.71 -15.07 -4.14
C MET A 331 -3.05 -14.67 -3.50
N LEU A 332 -3.73 -15.57 -2.79
CA LEU A 332 -4.98 -15.27 -2.08
C LEU A 332 -4.76 -14.25 -0.96
N THR A 333 -3.62 -14.34 -0.26
CA THR A 333 -3.27 -13.39 0.81
C THR A 333 -3.01 -11.99 0.23
N MET A 334 -2.31 -11.90 -0.90
CA MET A 334 -2.08 -10.63 -1.60
C MET A 334 -3.38 -10.00 -2.10
N LYS A 335 -4.31 -10.81 -2.65
CA LYS A 335 -5.61 -10.30 -3.12
C LYS A 335 -6.49 -9.80 -1.97
N LYS A 336 -6.40 -10.43 -0.79
CA LYS A 336 -7.03 -9.96 0.44
C LYS A 336 -6.52 -8.58 0.85
N THR A 337 -5.20 -8.40 0.88
CA THR A 337 -4.58 -7.10 1.23
C THR A 337 -4.97 -5.99 0.26
N GLU A 338 -5.09 -6.29 -1.04
CA GLU A 338 -5.56 -5.32 -2.04
C GLU A 338 -7.01 -4.88 -1.78
N MET A 339 -7.91 -5.82 -1.45
CA MET A 339 -9.29 -5.52 -1.10
C MET A 339 -9.40 -4.70 0.20
N GLU A 340 -8.60 -5.04 1.22
CA GLU A 340 -8.52 -4.27 2.47
C GLU A 340 -8.06 -2.82 2.22
N ALA A 341 -7.09 -2.61 1.34
CA ALA A 341 -6.64 -1.27 0.95
C ALA A 341 -7.71 -0.46 0.18
N VAL A 342 -8.58 -1.11 -0.59
CA VAL A 342 -9.73 -0.46 -1.24
C VAL A 342 -10.78 -0.05 -0.21
N VAL A 343 -11.10 -0.93 0.75
CA VAL A 343 -12.02 -0.63 1.86
C VAL A 343 -11.48 0.53 2.71
N GLN A 344 -10.19 0.51 3.04
CA GLN A 344 -9.55 1.56 3.83
C GLN A 344 -9.59 2.92 3.12
N ARG A 345 -9.25 2.97 1.82
CA ARG A 345 -9.34 4.21 1.02
C ARG A 345 -10.76 4.78 0.98
N ARG A 346 -11.78 3.93 0.95
CA ARG A 346 -13.18 4.37 1.01
C ARG A 346 -13.51 4.95 2.39
N GLN A 347 -13.10 4.29 3.47
CA GLN A 347 -13.28 4.82 4.83
C GLN A 347 -12.57 6.16 5.03
N ASP A 348 -11.37 6.30 4.50
CA ASP A 348 -10.60 7.55 4.57
C ASP A 348 -11.26 8.66 3.73
N SER A 349 -11.78 8.35 2.54
CA SER A 349 -12.55 9.29 1.72
C SER A 349 -13.87 9.72 2.37
N GLU A 350 -14.57 8.80 3.05
CA GLU A 350 -15.78 9.10 3.82
C GLU A 350 -15.45 9.95 5.05
N ARG A 351 -14.31 9.68 5.71
CA ARG A 351 -13.81 10.47 6.83
C ARG A 351 -13.41 11.88 6.39
N ASP A 352 -12.75 12.01 5.25
CA ASP A 352 -12.34 13.31 4.68
C ASP A 352 -13.55 14.16 4.29
N THR A 353 -14.60 13.57 3.71
CA THR A 353 -15.83 14.29 3.39
C THR A 353 -16.58 14.73 4.64
N VAL A 354 -16.59 13.91 5.71
CA VAL A 354 -17.14 14.29 7.02
C VAL A 354 -16.30 15.41 7.67
N CYS A 355 -14.97 15.33 7.60
CA CYS A 355 -14.07 16.36 8.09
C CYS A 355 -14.21 17.68 7.31
N GLN A 356 -14.35 17.63 5.99
CA GLN A 356 -14.63 18.81 5.16
C GLN A 356 -15.99 19.43 5.49
N TRP A 357 -17.03 18.60 5.68
CA TRP A 357 -18.35 19.08 6.10
C TRP A 357 -18.30 19.77 7.47
N TRP A 358 -17.62 19.16 8.45
CA TRP A 358 -17.39 19.77 9.76
C TRP A 358 -16.61 21.08 9.68
N ARG A 359 -15.58 21.15 8.82
CA ARG A 359 -14.79 22.38 8.62
C ARG A 359 -15.64 23.50 8.00
N LEU A 360 -16.57 23.18 7.11
CA LEU A 360 -17.48 24.15 6.49
C LEU A 360 -18.62 24.59 7.43
N LYS A 361 -19.12 23.69 8.29
CA LYS A 361 -20.28 23.97 9.16
C LYS A 361 -19.94 24.44 10.58
N ARG A 362 -18.69 24.29 11.02
CA ARG A 362 -18.23 24.77 12.32
C ARG A 362 -18.48 26.27 12.56
N PRO A 363 -18.23 27.20 11.62
CA PRO A 363 -18.48 28.62 11.84
C PRO A 363 -19.98 28.96 12.05
N GLU A 364 -20.87 28.28 11.33
CA GLU A 364 -22.32 28.43 11.52
C GLU A 364 -22.74 27.91 12.91
N LEU A 365 -22.19 26.78 13.35
CA LEU A 365 -22.47 26.20 14.66
C LEU A 365 -21.95 27.08 15.80
N ASP A 366 -20.74 27.63 15.66
CA ASP A 366 -20.15 28.54 16.65
C ASP A 366 -20.99 29.83 16.80
N THR A 367 -21.52 30.36 15.68
CA THR A 367 -22.43 31.51 15.68
C THR A 367 -23.75 31.20 16.42
N ILE A 368 -24.30 29.99 16.23
CA ILE A 368 -25.50 29.54 16.93
C ILE A 368 -25.24 29.41 18.44
N ILE A 369 -24.11 28.82 18.82
CA ILE A 369 -23.70 28.66 20.22
C ILE A 369 -23.54 30.03 20.88
N GLU A 370 -22.88 30.98 20.22
CA GLU A 370 -22.70 32.34 20.73
C GLU A 370 -24.06 33.05 20.95
N HIS A 371 -24.97 32.94 19.98
CA HIS A 371 -26.31 33.51 20.09
C HIS A 371 -27.12 32.89 21.24
N TRP A 372 -27.02 31.56 21.42
CA TRP A 372 -27.67 30.87 22.54
C TRP A 372 -27.11 31.30 23.90
N THR A 373 -25.80 31.50 23.98
CA THR A 373 -25.12 31.94 25.20
C THR A 373 -25.55 33.36 25.58
N LYS A 374 -25.68 34.24 24.57
CA LYS A 374 -26.20 35.60 24.75
C LYS A 374 -27.65 35.59 25.23
N TYR A 375 -28.50 34.76 24.61
CA TYR A 375 -29.91 34.64 24.99
C TYR A 375 -30.09 34.19 26.44
N ASN A 376 -29.32 33.20 26.90
CA ASN A 376 -29.36 32.75 28.29
C ASN A 376 -28.95 33.86 29.27
N THR A 377 -27.94 34.65 28.90
CA THR A 377 -27.47 35.78 29.73
C THR A 377 -28.54 36.87 29.85
N GLU A 378 -29.25 37.18 28.75
CA GLU A 378 -30.37 38.13 28.75
C GLU A 378 -31.57 37.61 29.56
N LEU A 379 -31.85 36.31 29.49
CA LEU A 379 -32.91 35.68 30.26
C LEU A 379 -32.65 35.75 31.78
N ASP A 380 -31.40 35.56 32.19
CA ASP A 380 -31.02 35.66 33.60
C ASP A 380 -31.09 37.11 34.11
N GLN A 381 -30.66 38.09 33.29
CA GLN A 381 -30.86 39.51 33.60
C GLN A 381 -32.34 39.88 33.72
N PHE A 382 -33.19 39.35 32.82
CA PHE A 382 -34.63 39.57 32.87
C PHE A 382 -35.26 39.01 34.16
N LYS A 383 -34.90 37.78 34.53
CA LYS A 383 -35.34 37.18 35.81
C LYS A 383 -34.91 38.03 37.01
N GLN A 384 -33.67 38.51 37.02
CA GLN A 384 -33.14 39.33 38.10
C GLN A 384 -33.85 40.69 38.21
N ASN A 385 -34.14 41.34 37.07
CA ASN A 385 -34.92 42.58 37.02
C ASN A 385 -36.37 42.38 37.49
N LEU A 386 -37.00 41.26 37.15
CA LEU A 386 -38.32 40.90 37.66
C LEU A 386 -38.32 40.72 39.18
N CYS A 387 -37.33 40.02 39.74
CA CYS A 387 -37.17 39.89 41.18
C CYS A 387 -37.02 41.25 41.88
N ASN A 388 -36.20 42.14 41.34
CA ASN A 388 -35.98 43.47 41.90
C ASN A 388 -37.24 44.36 41.81
N LYS A 389 -38.04 44.23 40.75
CA LYS A 389 -39.28 44.99 40.58
C LYS A 389 -40.39 44.51 41.52
N VAL A 390 -40.49 43.20 41.75
CA VAL A 390 -41.43 42.61 42.72
C VAL A 390 -41.06 43.00 44.16
N SER A 391 -39.77 43.11 44.50
CA SER A 391 -39.35 43.57 45.84
C SER A 391 -39.68 45.04 46.12
N HIS A 392 -39.83 45.89 45.09
CA HIS A 392 -40.17 47.30 45.27
C HIS A 392 -41.67 47.58 45.36
N GLN A 393 -42.54 46.69 44.86
CA GLN A 393 -43.99 46.83 44.97
C GLN A 393 -44.61 46.13 46.18
N SER A 394 -43.88 45.22 46.85
CA SER A 394 -44.32 44.56 48.07
C SER A 394 -43.64 45.15 49.29
N ASN A 395 -44.22 46.21 49.88
CA ASN A 395 -43.87 46.67 51.23
C ASN A 395 -44.48 45.76 52.34
N HIS A 396 -44.75 44.50 51.99
CA HIS A 396 -45.04 43.43 52.94
C HIS A 396 -44.01 42.32 52.78
N GLN A 397 -43.43 41.96 53.91
CA GLN A 397 -42.25 41.14 54.10
C GLN A 397 -42.58 39.66 53.86
N THR A 398 -42.49 39.20 52.61
CA THR A 398 -42.49 37.78 52.25
C THR A 398 -41.24 37.44 51.44
N ARG A 399 -40.40 36.59 52.03
CA ARG A 399 -39.13 36.07 51.49
C ARG A 399 -39.32 35.43 50.10
N CYS A 400 -38.49 35.82 49.12
CA CYS A 400 -38.27 35.02 47.92
C CYS A 400 -37.65 33.66 48.29
N PRO A 401 -38.09 32.54 47.68
CA PRO A 401 -37.56 31.23 47.97
C PRO A 401 -36.14 31.08 47.40
N ARG A 402 -35.24 30.60 48.26
CA ARG A 402 -33.84 30.29 47.96
C ARG A 402 -33.80 29.05 47.06
N GLU A 403 -33.55 29.24 45.77
CA GLU A 403 -33.42 28.16 44.80
C GLU A 403 -32.19 27.30 45.15
N ARG A 404 -32.42 26.02 45.47
CA ARG A 404 -31.36 25.03 45.73
C ARG A 404 -30.68 24.70 44.41
N ARG A 405 -29.40 25.08 44.28
CA ARG A 405 -28.47 24.52 43.30
C ARG A 405 -28.40 22.98 43.47
N MET A 406 -28.98 22.23 42.54
CA MET A 406 -28.57 20.83 42.32
C MET A 406 -27.23 20.86 41.58
N VAL A 407 -26.16 20.58 42.31
CA VAL A 407 -24.84 20.29 41.75
C VAL A 407 -24.87 18.83 41.32
N GLN A 408 -25.13 18.57 40.02
CA GLN A 408 -24.71 17.32 39.40
C GLN A 408 -23.31 17.52 38.84
N SER A 409 -22.33 17.01 39.59
CA SER A 409 -20.94 16.89 39.20
C SER A 409 -20.81 16.03 37.93
N TRP A 410 -20.33 16.63 36.85
CA TRP A 410 -19.68 15.89 35.76
C TRP A 410 -18.24 15.59 36.19
N PRO A 411 -17.73 14.35 36.01
CA PRO A 411 -16.35 14.04 36.34
C PRO A 411 -15.39 14.68 35.34
N ALA A 412 -14.32 15.25 35.87
CA ALA A 412 -13.18 15.76 35.13
C ALA A 412 -12.29 14.61 34.64
N SER A 413 -11.94 14.66 33.35
CA SER A 413 -10.80 14.03 32.64
C SER A 413 -10.65 12.49 32.67
N PRO A 414 -10.05 11.93 31.61
CA PRO A 414 -8.73 11.37 31.85
C PRO A 414 -7.66 11.76 30.82
N GLU A 415 -6.49 12.12 31.36
CA GLU A 415 -5.18 11.96 30.74
C GLU A 415 -5.00 10.51 30.27
N PHE A 416 -4.68 10.31 29.00
CA PHE A 416 -4.25 9.00 28.49
C PHE A 416 -3.13 9.20 27.46
N LEU A 417 -1.93 9.55 27.92
CA LEU A 417 -0.68 9.32 27.20
C LEU A 417 0.44 9.00 28.21
N ARG A 418 0.64 7.71 28.48
CA ARG A 418 1.91 7.17 28.97
C ARG A 418 2.17 5.79 28.38
N THR A 419 3.17 5.77 27.49
CA THR A 419 4.29 4.81 27.44
C THR A 419 3.99 3.33 27.70
N TYR A 420 4.13 2.51 26.64
CA TYR A 420 4.62 1.14 26.76
C TYR A 420 6.03 1.06 26.19
N ASN A 421 7.00 0.88 27.08
CA ASN A 421 8.24 0.16 26.80
C ASN A 421 7.89 -1.33 26.69
N VAL A 422 8.46 -2.00 25.70
CA VAL A 422 8.55 -3.46 25.67
C VAL A 422 10.03 -3.78 25.51
N ASP A 423 10.66 -4.04 26.66
CA ASP A 423 11.83 -4.92 26.72
C ASP A 423 11.31 -6.36 26.69
N VAL A 424 11.82 -7.17 25.77
CA VAL A 424 11.75 -8.64 25.86
C VAL A 424 13.15 -9.19 25.59
N PHE A 425 13.50 -10.11 26.49
CA PHE A 425 14.67 -10.97 26.55
C PHE A 425 14.97 -11.78 25.28
#